data_AF-A0A8B3FL66-F1
#
_entry.id   AF-A0A8B3FL66-F1
#
_cell.length_a   1.000
_cell.length_b   1.000
_cell.length_c   1.000
_cell.angle_alpha   90.00
_cell.angle_beta   90.00
_cell.angle_gamma   90.00
#
_symmetry.space_group_name_H-M   'P 1'
#
loop_
_entity.id
_entity.type
_entity.pdbx_description
1 polymer ?
#
loop_
_entity_poly.entity_id
_entity_poly.type
_entity_poly.pdbx_seq_one_letter_code
_entity_poly.pdbx_strand_id
1 'polypeptide(L)'
;MTLQLLFSEKRQKLTVIYTAQFLDANVPSESTILRIDINPFPSGAKKRQNALICKNDEPVVILCIYVEVDDNSLLLEQCFRGLLLNENKIALLYGQHVHLFDTISHEVKSIYFHDYVGHLSPIPDIDSGVWEPFRLSLNTGHVIHPIE
;
A
#
# COMPACT_ATOMS: atom_id res chain seq x y z
N MET A 1 42.42 -33.46 18.60
CA MET A 1 41.38 -32.71 19.32
C MET A 1 41.30 -31.33 18.69
N THR A 2 40.18 -31.08 18.01
CA THR A 2 39.96 -30.02 17.02
C THR A 2 39.53 -28.73 17.70
N LEU A 3 40.09 -27.57 17.33
CA LEU A 3 39.47 -26.27 17.58
C LEU A 3 39.39 -25.52 16.25
N GLN A 4 38.24 -25.69 15.62
CA GLN A 4 37.79 -24.84 14.52
C GLN A 4 37.75 -23.40 15.03
N LEU A 5 38.56 -22.54 14.41
CA LEU A 5 38.39 -21.09 14.46
C LEU A 5 37.00 -20.78 13.91
N LEU A 6 36.08 -20.52 14.83
CA LEU A 6 34.75 -19.98 14.57
C LEU A 6 34.91 -18.66 13.81
N PHE A 7 34.73 -18.73 12.50
CA PHE A 7 34.37 -17.57 11.71
C PHE A 7 33.13 -16.96 12.35
N SER A 8 33.29 -15.77 12.94
CA SER A 8 32.18 -14.89 13.24
C SER A 8 31.61 -14.42 11.91
N GLU A 9 30.79 -15.26 11.29
CA GLU A 9 29.85 -14.80 10.28
C GLU A 9 28.86 -13.86 10.99
N LYS A 10 29.22 -12.58 11.07
CA LYS A 10 28.22 -11.52 11.13
C LYS A 10 27.37 -11.70 9.89
N ARG A 11 26.28 -12.48 10.01
CA ARG A 11 25.20 -12.48 9.03
C ARG A 11 24.80 -11.03 8.84
N GLN A 12 25.20 -10.43 7.73
CA GLN A 12 24.59 -9.19 7.28
C GLN A 12 23.11 -9.50 7.19
N LYS A 13 22.31 -8.93 8.11
CA LYS A 13 20.85 -9.03 8.04
C LYS A 13 20.50 -8.36 6.72
N LEU A 14 20.15 -9.14 5.70
CA LEU A 14 19.69 -8.61 4.44
C LEU A 14 18.51 -7.69 4.76
N THR A 15 18.68 -6.39 4.60
CA THR A 15 17.57 -5.45 4.73
C THR A 15 16.64 -5.75 3.58
N VAL A 16 15.44 -6.24 3.89
CA VAL A 16 14.40 -6.44 2.89
C VAL A 16 13.87 -5.06 2.51
N ILE A 17 13.93 -4.73 1.23
CA ILE A 17 13.47 -3.44 0.71
C ILE A 17 12.21 -3.71 -0.11
N TYR A 18 11.12 -3.04 0.24
CA TYR A 18 9.92 -3.01 -0.58
C TYR A 18 9.85 -1.70 -1.36
N THR A 19 9.44 -1.78 -2.61
CA THR A 19 9.15 -0.63 -3.46
C THR A 19 7.76 -0.79 -4.07
N ALA A 20 7.13 0.32 -4.42
CA ALA A 20 5.85 0.33 -5.12
C ALA A 20 5.86 1.36 -6.23
N GLN A 21 5.17 1.05 -7.33
CA GLN A 21 4.98 1.99 -8.42
C GLN A 21 3.63 1.78 -9.08
N PHE A 22 3.01 2.87 -9.51
CA PHE A 22 1.83 2.78 -10.36
C PHE A 22 2.24 2.39 -11.78
N LEU A 23 1.45 1.53 -12.41
CA LEU A 23 1.69 1.06 -13.77
C LEU A 23 0.83 1.84 -14.75
N ASP A 24 1.46 2.55 -15.68
CA ASP A 24 0.74 3.38 -16.65
C ASP A 24 0.12 2.54 -17.80
N ALA A 25 0.58 1.29 -17.97
CA ALA A 25 0.04 0.34 -18.93
C ALA A 25 -0.71 -0.81 -18.23
N ASN A 26 -1.71 -1.37 -18.92
CA ASN A 26 -2.37 -2.58 -18.47
C ASN A 26 -1.36 -3.74 -18.44
N VAL A 27 -1.14 -4.31 -17.26
CA VAL A 27 -0.34 -5.53 -17.14
C VAL A 27 -1.12 -6.69 -17.76
N PRO A 28 -0.50 -7.47 -18.66
CA PRO A 28 -1.10 -8.67 -19.23
C PRO A 28 -1.66 -9.59 -18.14
N SER A 29 -2.81 -10.21 -18.43
CA SER A 29 -3.51 -11.12 -17.52
C SER A 29 -2.68 -12.37 -17.17
N GLU A 30 -1.71 -12.73 -18.03
CA GLU A 30 -0.93 -13.97 -17.95
C GLU A 30 0.35 -13.87 -17.10
N SER A 31 0.57 -12.75 -16.39
CA SER A 31 1.73 -12.65 -15.49
C SER A 31 1.60 -13.65 -14.33
N THR A 32 2.69 -14.34 -13.99
CA THR A 32 2.79 -15.22 -12.81
C THR A 32 2.80 -14.46 -11.47
N ILE A 33 2.81 -13.13 -11.52
CA ILE A 33 2.82 -12.26 -10.35
C ILE A 33 1.45 -12.33 -9.64
N LEU A 34 1.46 -12.45 -8.31
CA LEU A 34 0.23 -12.48 -7.52
C LEU A 34 -0.58 -11.22 -7.75
N ARG A 35 -1.88 -11.38 -8.06
CA ARG A 35 -2.78 -10.27 -8.30
C ARG A 35 -3.79 -10.16 -7.17
N ILE A 36 -3.80 -9.02 -6.50
CA ILE A 36 -4.79 -8.71 -5.48
C ILE A 36 -5.84 -7.81 -6.13
N ASP A 37 -7.04 -8.36 -6.30
CA ASP A 37 -8.17 -7.71 -6.93
C ASP A 37 -9.24 -7.45 -5.88
N ILE A 38 -9.14 -6.28 -5.23
CA ILE A 38 -10.07 -5.87 -4.18
C ILE A 38 -10.82 -4.66 -4.69
N ASN A 39 -12.08 -4.87 -5.04
CA ASN A 39 -13.03 -3.81 -5.29
C ASN A 39 -13.65 -3.40 -3.94
N PRO A 40 -13.32 -2.21 -3.39
CA PRO A 40 -13.88 -1.77 -2.11
C PRO A 40 -15.32 -1.28 -2.22
N PHE A 41 -15.88 -1.18 -3.43
CA PHE A 41 -17.21 -0.63 -3.66
C PHE A 41 -18.28 -1.73 -3.71
N PRO A 42 -19.42 -1.55 -3.02
CA PRO A 42 -20.51 -2.53 -3.03
C PRO A 42 -21.20 -2.64 -4.40
N SER A 43 -21.20 -1.57 -5.19
CA SER A 43 -21.70 -1.51 -6.56
C SER A 43 -21.06 -0.35 -7.30
N GLY A 44 -21.13 -0.33 -8.64
CA GLY A 44 -20.70 0.82 -9.43
C GLY A 44 -19.20 1.09 -9.31
N ALA A 45 -18.37 0.18 -9.81
CA ALA A 45 -16.93 0.37 -9.79
C ALA A 45 -16.28 0.00 -11.11
N LYS A 46 -15.18 0.70 -11.41
CA LYS A 46 -14.36 0.43 -12.57
C LYS A 46 -12.90 0.33 -12.16
N LYS A 47 -12.26 -0.75 -12.57
CA LYS A 47 -10.81 -0.89 -12.45
C LYS A 47 -10.14 0.22 -13.24
N ARG A 48 -9.33 1.02 -12.56
CA ARG A 48 -8.73 2.23 -13.14
C ARG A 48 -7.22 2.13 -13.21
N GLN A 49 -6.61 1.53 -12.20
CA GLN A 49 -5.17 1.59 -12.02
C GLN A 49 -4.63 0.25 -11.52
N ASN A 50 -3.39 -0.06 -11.88
CA ASN A 50 -2.62 -1.11 -11.20
C ASN A 50 -1.42 -0.49 -10.50
N ALA A 51 -1.01 -1.08 -9.37
CA ALA A 51 0.27 -0.80 -8.75
C ALA A 51 1.08 -2.08 -8.64
N LEU A 52 2.36 -2.01 -9.02
CA LEU A 52 3.32 -3.09 -8.82
C LEU A 52 4.03 -2.87 -7.50
N ILE A 53 4.10 -3.92 -6.70
CA ILE A 53 4.88 -3.99 -5.48
C ILE A 53 6.03 -4.95 -5.74
N CYS A 54 7.24 -4.50 -5.47
CA CYS A 54 8.45 -5.29 -5.59
C CYS A 54 9.09 -5.51 -4.22
N LYS A 55 9.72 -6.65 -4.05
CA LYS A 55 10.56 -7.00 -2.90
C LYS A 55 11.98 -7.23 -3.41
N ASN A 56 12.92 -6.42 -2.97
CA ASN A 56 14.31 -6.42 -3.47
C ASN A 56 14.34 -6.37 -5.01
N ASP A 57 13.58 -5.44 -5.59
CA ASP A 57 13.40 -5.24 -7.04
C ASP A 57 12.72 -6.37 -7.82
N GLU A 58 12.38 -7.49 -7.16
CA GLU A 58 11.60 -8.56 -7.77
C GLU A 58 10.10 -8.29 -7.63
N PRO A 59 9.30 -8.39 -8.72
CA PRO A 59 7.86 -8.16 -8.66
C PRO A 59 7.15 -9.25 -7.86
N VAL A 60 6.42 -8.86 -6.82
CA VAL A 60 5.72 -9.82 -5.94
C VAL A 60 4.21 -9.72 -6.03
N VAL A 61 3.66 -8.50 -6.15
CA VAL A 61 2.21 -8.26 -6.12
C VAL A 61 1.82 -7.19 -7.12
N ILE A 62 0.73 -7.43 -7.84
CA ILE A 62 -0.01 -6.41 -8.59
C ILE A 62 -1.31 -6.12 -7.84
N LEU A 63 -1.44 -4.91 -7.31
CA LEU A 63 -2.68 -4.44 -6.72
C LEU A 63 -3.56 -3.80 -7.80
N CYS A 64 -4.79 -4.28 -7.95
CA CYS A 64 -5.79 -3.66 -8.82
C CYS A 64 -6.60 -2.65 -8.02
N ILE A 65 -6.66 -1.42 -8.53
CA ILE A 65 -7.32 -0.29 -7.89
C ILE A 65 -8.57 0.06 -8.69
N TYR A 66 -9.67 0.19 -7.98
CA TYR A 66 -10.97 0.56 -8.52
C TYR A 66 -11.31 1.99 -8.12
N VAL A 67 -12.12 2.64 -8.94
CA VAL A 67 -12.78 3.91 -8.63
C VAL A 67 -14.29 3.72 -8.71
N GLU A 68 -15.02 4.52 -7.95
CA GLU A 68 -16.47 4.53 -7.97
C GLU A 68 -16.98 5.10 -9.28
N VAL A 69 -18.16 4.65 -9.67
CA VAL A 69 -18.87 5.10 -10.85
C VAL A 69 -20.31 5.37 -10.45
N ASP A 70 -20.83 6.53 -10.84
CA ASP A 70 -22.22 6.89 -10.60
C ASP A 70 -23.20 6.10 -11.51
N ASP A 71 -24.49 6.31 -11.29
CA ASP A 71 -25.56 5.66 -12.06
C ASP A 71 -25.52 5.99 -13.56
N ASN A 72 -24.87 7.09 -13.94
CA ASN A 72 -24.69 7.52 -15.34
C ASN A 72 -23.37 7.01 -15.94
N SER A 73 -22.69 6.09 -15.27
CA SER A 73 -21.38 5.58 -15.68
C SER A 73 -20.24 6.62 -15.66
N LEU A 74 -20.40 7.72 -14.92
CA LEU A 74 -19.37 8.74 -14.74
C LEU A 74 -18.44 8.36 -13.59
N LEU A 75 -17.13 8.57 -13.79
CA LEU A 75 -16.14 8.29 -12.76
C LEU A 75 -16.23 9.31 -11.64
N LEU A 76 -16.33 8.83 -10.40
CA LEU A 76 -16.18 9.65 -9.21
C LEU A 76 -14.74 9.48 -8.73
N GLU A 77 -13.82 10.27 -9.27
CA GLU A 77 -12.42 10.28 -8.84
C GLU A 77 -12.05 11.65 -8.28
N GLN A 78 -11.39 11.67 -7.12
CA GLN A 78 -10.61 12.84 -6.72
C GLN A 78 -9.20 12.68 -7.29
N CYS A 79 -8.61 13.78 -7.76
CA CYS A 79 -7.32 13.77 -8.45
C CYS A 79 -6.13 13.68 -7.47
N PHE A 80 -6.14 12.70 -6.57
CA PHE A 80 -4.97 12.39 -5.75
C PHE A 80 -4.33 11.07 -6.18
N ARG A 81 -3.01 11.08 -6.30
CA ARG A 81 -2.16 9.92 -6.61
C ARG A 81 -0.91 10.02 -5.77
N GLY A 82 -0.64 9.02 -4.95
CA GLY A 82 0.51 9.02 -4.06
C GLY A 82 0.89 7.63 -3.58
N LEU A 83 2.16 7.47 -3.24
CA LEU A 83 2.70 6.25 -2.64
C LEU A 83 3.51 6.65 -1.42
N LEU A 84 3.21 6.03 -0.29
CA LEU A 84 3.97 6.18 0.94
C LEU A 84 4.35 4.79 1.44
N LEU A 85 5.57 4.66 1.94
CA LEU A 85 6.13 3.39 2.37
C LEU A 85 6.78 3.57 3.74
N ASN A 86 6.61 2.57 4.60
CA ASN A 86 7.38 2.40 5.81
C ASN A 86 7.95 0.97 5.84
N GLU A 87 8.47 0.51 6.99
CA GLU A 87 9.12 -0.79 7.08
C GLU A 87 8.22 -1.99 6.75
N ASN A 88 6.92 -1.90 7.03
CA ASN A 88 5.99 -3.04 6.98
C ASN A 88 4.74 -2.80 6.13
N LYS A 89 4.50 -1.57 5.66
CA LYS A 89 3.30 -1.20 4.93
C LYS A 89 3.58 -0.25 3.78
N ILE A 90 2.75 -0.43 2.76
CA ILE A 90 2.70 0.41 1.58
C ILE A 90 1.31 1.02 1.53
N ALA A 91 1.23 2.35 1.60
CA ALA A 91 0.00 3.09 1.41
C ALA A 91 -0.07 3.60 -0.03
N LEU A 92 -1.12 3.20 -0.74
CA LEU A 92 -1.41 3.62 -2.10
C LEU A 92 -2.62 4.53 -2.10
N LEU A 93 -2.42 5.79 -2.42
CA LEU A 93 -3.46 6.79 -2.51
C LEU A 93 -3.88 6.90 -3.97
N TYR A 94 -5.15 6.62 -4.24
CA TYR A 94 -5.69 6.78 -5.57
C TYR A 94 -7.20 7.01 -5.54
N GLY A 95 -7.69 8.04 -6.25
CA GLY A 95 -9.11 8.23 -6.51
C GLY A 95 -9.89 8.70 -5.29
N GLN A 96 -10.53 7.79 -4.54
CA GLN A 96 -11.27 8.10 -3.31
C GLN A 96 -10.85 7.21 -2.13
N HIS A 97 -9.77 6.43 -2.30
CA HIS A 97 -9.34 5.46 -1.31
C HIS A 97 -7.84 5.60 -1.00
N VAL A 98 -7.48 5.20 0.22
CA VAL A 98 -6.14 4.69 0.50
C VAL A 98 -6.20 3.18 0.64
N HIS A 99 -5.32 2.49 -0.07
CA HIS A 99 -5.11 1.05 0.06
C HIS A 99 -3.84 0.82 0.85
N LEU A 100 -3.94 0.02 1.91
CA LEU A 100 -2.85 -0.30 2.81
C LEU A 100 -2.48 -1.75 2.59
N PHE A 101 -1.34 -1.97 1.95
CA PHE A 101 -0.78 -3.30 1.76
C PHE A 101 0.22 -3.60 2.87
N ASP A 102 0.00 -4.68 3.60
CA ASP A 102 0.94 -5.21 4.59
C ASP A 102 1.97 -6.11 3.91
N THR A 103 3.26 -5.79 4.06
CA THR A 103 4.34 -6.50 3.36
C THR A 103 4.66 -7.87 3.95
N ILE A 104 4.15 -8.17 5.16
CA ILE A 104 4.33 -9.44 5.86
C ILE A 104 3.16 -10.38 5.58
N SER A 105 1.92 -9.93 5.79
CA SER A 105 0.72 -10.75 5.59
C SER A 105 0.18 -10.73 4.16
N HIS A 106 0.60 -9.76 3.34
CA HIS A 106 0.04 -9.46 2.03
C HIS A 106 -1.45 -9.09 2.06
N GLU A 107 -2.00 -8.78 3.23
CA GLU A 107 -3.36 -8.29 3.36
C GLU A 107 -3.45 -6.85 2.87
N VAL A 108 -4.64 -6.51 2.36
CA VAL A 108 -4.95 -5.17 1.89
C VAL A 108 -6.20 -4.66 2.58
N LYS A 109 -6.07 -3.52 3.26
CA LYS A 109 -7.19 -2.76 3.83
C LYS A 109 -7.42 -1.52 2.99
N SER A 110 -8.66 -1.29 2.54
CA SER A 110 -9.02 -0.10 1.78
C SER A 110 -9.87 0.82 2.66
N ILE A 111 -9.50 2.10 2.73
CA ILE A 111 -10.20 3.11 3.52
C ILE A 111 -10.73 4.17 2.56
N TYR A 112 -12.04 4.39 2.59
CA TYR A 112 -12.72 5.38 1.76
C TYR A 112 -12.61 6.79 2.36
N PHE A 113 -12.28 7.76 1.53
CA PHE A 113 -12.13 9.16 1.91
C PHE A 113 -13.41 9.99 1.73
N HIS A 114 -14.53 9.46 1.24
CA HIS A 114 -15.77 10.25 1.05
C HIS A 114 -15.47 11.65 0.44
N ASP A 115 -15.84 12.74 1.13
CA ASP A 115 -15.60 14.13 0.74
C ASP A 115 -14.33 14.75 1.38
N TYR A 116 -13.44 13.93 1.96
CA TYR A 116 -12.33 14.38 2.78
C TYR A 116 -11.08 14.73 1.96
N VAL A 117 -10.52 15.92 2.20
CA VAL A 117 -9.21 16.36 1.69
C VAL A 117 -8.24 16.51 2.86
N GLY A 118 -7.24 15.64 2.94
CA GLY A 118 -6.25 15.62 4.03
C GLY A 118 -4.83 15.34 3.56
N HIS A 119 -3.84 15.66 4.40
CA HIS A 119 -2.44 15.36 4.15
C HIS A 119 -2.08 14.01 4.79
N LEU A 120 -1.47 13.13 4.00
CA LEU A 120 -0.91 11.87 4.47
C LEU A 120 0.59 12.04 4.72
N SER A 121 1.04 11.68 5.91
CA SER A 121 2.46 11.73 6.26
C SER A 121 2.93 10.40 6.88
N PRO A 122 4.09 9.87 6.45
CA PRO A 122 4.73 8.75 7.14
C PRO A 122 5.17 9.23 8.53
N ILE A 123 4.90 8.43 9.56
CA ILE A 123 5.37 8.72 10.92
C ILE A 123 6.63 7.89 11.16
N PRO A 124 7.73 8.49 11.63
CA PRO A 124 8.87 7.72 12.10
C PRO A 124 8.47 6.98 13.38
N ASP A 125 8.65 5.66 13.37
CA ASP A 125 8.42 4.79 14.53
C ASP A 125 9.44 5.13 15.63
N ILE A 126 8.97 5.74 16.73
CA ILE A 126 9.85 6.23 17.77
C ILE A 126 9.95 5.29 18.98
N ASP A 127 9.04 4.31 19.22
CA ASP A 127 9.21 3.25 20.27
C ASP A 127 7.95 2.36 20.57
N SER A 128 6.81 2.45 19.86
CA SER A 128 5.52 2.08 20.49
C SER A 128 4.86 0.78 20.01
N GLY A 129 4.64 -0.17 20.92
CA GLY A 129 3.79 -1.35 20.76
C GLY A 129 2.28 -1.10 20.58
N VAL A 130 1.89 -0.11 19.79
CA VAL A 130 0.53 0.08 19.24
C VAL A 130 0.67 0.63 17.81
N TRP A 131 0.01 -0.03 16.86
CA TRP A 131 0.22 0.14 15.42
C TRP A 131 -0.53 1.35 14.85
N GLU A 132 0.18 2.43 14.52
CA GLU A 132 -0.33 3.52 13.68
C GLU A 132 0.60 3.70 12.47
N PRO A 133 0.34 3.01 11.34
CA PRO A 133 1.30 2.94 10.24
C PRO A 133 1.45 4.23 9.42
N PHE A 134 0.52 5.17 9.52
CA PHE A 134 0.56 6.49 8.89
C PHE A 134 -0.37 7.43 9.65
N ARG A 135 -0.02 8.72 9.76
CA ARG A 135 -0.95 9.73 10.28
C ARG A 135 -1.63 10.41 9.11
N LEU A 136 -2.95 10.26 9.07
CA LEU A 136 -3.83 11.12 8.29
C LEU A 136 -4.06 12.40 9.10
N SER A 137 -3.39 13.49 8.72
CA SER A 137 -3.65 14.81 9.29
C SER A 137 -4.63 15.54 8.38
N LEU A 138 -5.83 15.80 8.91
CA LEU A 138 -6.84 16.58 8.21
C LEU A 138 -6.55 18.07 8.39
N ASN A 139 -6.83 18.90 7.37
CA ASN A 139 -6.74 20.37 7.46
C ASN A 139 -7.67 20.98 8.51
N THR A 140 -8.50 20.18 9.19
CA THR A 140 -9.36 20.56 10.32
C THR A 140 -8.71 20.35 11.69
N GLY A 141 -7.47 19.84 11.76
CA GLY A 141 -6.78 19.55 13.02
C GLY A 141 -7.21 18.24 13.70
N HIS A 142 -8.10 17.46 13.08
CA HIS A 142 -8.50 16.13 13.54
C HIS A 142 -7.61 15.03 12.95
N VAL A 143 -7.20 14.10 13.81
CA VAL A 143 -6.42 12.91 13.44
C VAL A 143 -7.40 11.73 13.38
N ILE A 144 -7.42 11.03 12.24
CA ILE A 144 -8.14 9.75 12.15
C ILE A 144 -7.15 8.64 12.49
N HIS A 145 -7.43 7.97 13.60
CA HIS A 145 -6.80 6.71 13.95
C HIS A 145 -7.40 5.60 13.07
N PRO A 146 -6.59 4.69 12.47
CA PRO A 146 -7.12 3.50 11.83
C PRO A 146 -8.02 2.78 12.82
N ILE A 147 -9.27 2.52 12.43
CA ILE A 147 -10.18 1.71 13.24
C ILE A 147 -9.60 0.30 13.31
N GLU A 148 -9.47 -0.23 14.54
CA GLU A 148 -8.98 -1.58 14.89
C GLU A 148 -9.56 -2.67 13.97
#